data_AF-A0A2D7JGX4-F1
#
_entry.id   AF-A0A2D7JGX4-F1
#
_cell.length_a   1.000
_cell.length_b   1.000
_cell.length_c   1.000
_cell.angle_alpha   90.00
_cell.angle_beta   90.00
_cell.angle_gamma   90.00
#
_symmetry.space_group_name_H-M   'P 1'
#
loop_
_entity.id
_entity.type
_entity.pdbx_description
1 polymer ?
#
loop_
_entity_poly.entity_id
_entity_poly.type
_entity_poly.pdbx_seq_one_letter_code
_entity_poly.pdbx_strand_id
1 'polypeptide(L)'
;SICEVVNPLERSDPLLNHLSSNTLIVLIQGLEKHNQELIRRFSEDPKPIYYNTSFLQKKWQSFKNLHGITDEEVNPREFALFCFEDLLKHRAPIYKKIAENWGISIQADDISKVRDEKDFIELISDNLKK
;
A
#
# COMPACT_ATOMS: atom_id res chain seq x y z
N SER A 1 1.88 8.14 2.03
CA SER A 1 1.29 7.45 0.87
C SER A 1 -0.02 8.14 0.51
N ILE A 2 -0.40 8.20 -0.77
CA ILE A 2 -1.64 8.86 -1.21
C ILE A 2 -2.89 8.35 -0.49
N CYS A 3 -2.95 7.04 -0.18
CA CYS A 3 -4.07 6.42 0.53
C CYS A 3 -4.35 7.00 1.93
N GLU A 4 -3.40 7.75 2.50
CA GLU A 4 -3.53 8.35 3.83
C GLU A 4 -4.15 9.76 3.80
N VAL A 5 -4.30 10.33 2.60
CA VAL A 5 -4.69 11.74 2.39
C VAL A 5 -5.84 11.91 1.39
N VAL A 6 -6.47 10.81 0.98
CA VAL A 6 -7.62 10.81 0.06
C VAL A 6 -8.77 10.02 0.66
N ASN A 7 -9.98 10.35 0.24
CA ASN A 7 -11.19 9.59 0.53
C ASN A 7 -11.70 8.93 -0.77
N PRO A 8 -11.42 7.64 -1.01
CA PRO A 8 -11.80 7.00 -2.27
C PRO A 8 -13.31 6.84 -2.46
N LEU A 9 -14.13 7.03 -1.41
CA LEU A 9 -15.58 6.98 -1.49
C LEU A 9 -16.21 8.33 -1.87
N GLU A 10 -15.46 9.43 -1.73
CA GLU A 10 -15.96 10.77 -2.00
C GLU A 10 -15.70 11.15 -3.44
N ARG A 11 -16.75 11.17 -4.28
CA ARG A 11 -16.65 11.56 -5.70
C ARG A 11 -16.10 12.97 -5.94
N SER A 12 -16.15 13.84 -4.94
CA SER A 12 -15.59 15.20 -4.98
C SER A 12 -14.17 15.30 -4.41
N ASP A 13 -13.52 14.19 -4.06
CA ASP A 13 -12.15 14.21 -3.55
C ASP A 13 -11.24 14.97 -4.55
N PRO A 14 -10.66 16.11 -4.15
CA PRO A 14 -9.98 16.99 -5.10
C PRO A 14 -8.69 16.36 -5.65
N LEU A 15 -8.02 15.53 -4.85
CA LEU A 15 -6.77 14.88 -5.26
C LEU A 15 -7.05 13.77 -6.27
N LEU A 16 -8.03 12.90 -5.97
CA LEU A 16 -8.39 11.79 -6.84
C LEU A 16 -9.02 12.28 -8.13
N ASN A 17 -9.87 13.31 -8.11
CA ASN A 17 -10.37 13.95 -9.34
C ASN A 17 -9.25 14.49 -10.21
N HIS A 18 -8.31 15.22 -9.61
CA HIS A 18 -7.20 15.79 -10.36
C HIS A 18 -6.32 14.70 -10.98
N LEU A 19 -5.98 13.67 -10.20
CA LEU A 19 -5.15 12.56 -10.68
C LEU A 19 -5.86 11.74 -11.77
N SER A 20 -7.11 11.34 -11.56
CA SER A 20 -7.84 10.53 -12.54
C SER A 20 -8.14 11.28 -13.84
N SER A 21 -8.18 12.61 -13.81
CA SER A 21 -8.37 13.44 -15.02
C SER A 21 -7.12 13.53 -15.88
N ASN A 22 -5.93 13.30 -15.31
CA ASN A 22 -4.64 13.49 -15.98
C ASN A 22 -3.83 12.20 -16.13
N THR A 23 -4.19 11.15 -15.40
CA THR A 23 -3.44 9.89 -15.33
C THR A 23 -4.36 8.70 -15.15
N LEU A 24 -3.88 7.51 -15.53
CA LEU A 24 -4.52 6.26 -15.17
C LEU A 24 -3.97 5.77 -13.83
N ILE A 25 -4.85 5.69 -12.82
CA ILE A 25 -4.49 5.08 -11.53
C ILE A 25 -4.53 3.56 -11.69
N VAL A 26 -3.40 2.90 -11.45
CA VAL A 26 -3.27 1.44 -11.56
C VAL A 26 -2.89 0.85 -10.21
N LEU A 27 -3.75 0.00 -9.67
CA LEU A 27 -3.39 -0.84 -8.53
C LEU A 27 -2.73 -2.12 -9.03
N ILE A 28 -1.47 -2.33 -8.62
CA ILE A 28 -0.82 -3.64 -8.72
C ILE A 28 -1.26 -4.46 -7.51
N GLN A 29 -2.25 -5.33 -7.72
CA GLN A 29 -2.83 -6.15 -6.67
C GLN A 29 -1.97 -7.40 -6.42
N GLY A 30 -1.39 -7.48 -5.23
CA GLY A 30 -0.65 -8.65 -4.78
C GLY A 30 -1.53 -9.66 -4.03
N LEU A 31 -1.25 -10.94 -4.23
CA LEU A 31 -1.61 -12.04 -3.32
C LEU A 31 -0.71 -12.09 -2.08
N GLU A 32 -1.04 -12.97 -1.12
CA GLU A 32 -0.32 -13.12 0.15
C GLU A 32 1.19 -13.35 -0.01
N LYS A 33 1.62 -14.14 -1.02
CA LYS A 33 3.04 -14.35 -1.34
C LYS A 33 3.80 -13.04 -1.60
N HIS A 34 3.13 -12.03 -2.16
CA HIS A 34 3.74 -10.72 -2.42
C HIS A 34 3.86 -9.90 -1.15
N ASN A 35 2.91 -10.00 -0.21
CA ASN A 35 3.01 -9.36 1.09
C ASN A 35 4.21 -9.93 1.87
N GLN A 36 4.38 -11.25 1.86
CA GLN A 36 5.52 -11.93 2.48
C GLN A 36 6.85 -11.44 1.89
N GLU A 37 6.93 -11.32 0.56
CA GLU A 37 8.12 -10.79 -0.11
C GLU A 37 8.38 -9.32 0.23
N LEU A 38 7.33 -8.48 0.33
CA LEU A 38 7.46 -7.10 0.78
C LEU A 38 8.00 -7.03 2.22
N ILE A 39 7.51 -7.88 3.11
CA ILE A 39 7.96 -7.95 4.51
C ILE A 39 9.43 -8.41 4.57
N ARG A 40 9.81 -9.45 3.82
CA ARG A 40 11.19 -9.95 3.74
C ARG A 40 12.14 -8.83 3.29
N ARG A 41 11.80 -8.13 2.20
CA ARG A 41 12.61 -7.02 1.68
C ARG A 41 12.69 -5.85 2.66
N PHE A 42 11.59 -5.52 3.33
CA PHE A 42 11.57 -4.45 4.32
C PHE A 42 12.40 -4.81 5.56
N SER A 43 12.44 -6.08 5.94
CA SER A 43 13.31 -6.59 7.01
C SER A 43 14.79 -6.44 6.67
N GLU A 44 15.17 -6.71 5.41
CA GLU A 44 16.55 -6.61 4.93
C GLU A 44 17.01 -5.15 4.79
N ASP A 45 16.18 -4.30 4.19
CA ASP A 45 16.48 -2.89 3.88
C ASP A 45 15.24 -2.00 4.15
N PRO A 46 15.02 -1.57 5.41
CA PRO A 46 13.84 -0.83 5.79
C PRO A 46 13.83 0.56 5.16
N LYS A 47 12.83 0.81 4.31
CA LYS A 47 12.64 2.11 3.65
C LYS A 47 11.88 3.08 4.57
N PRO A 48 12.16 4.38 4.53
CA PRO A 48 11.32 5.37 5.20
C PRO A 48 9.87 5.29 4.71
N ILE A 49 8.93 5.21 5.65
CA ILE A 49 7.49 5.15 5.37
C ILE A 49 6.77 6.21 6.20
N TYR A 50 5.84 6.92 5.57
CA TYR A 50 4.88 7.74 6.31
C TYR A 50 3.80 6.85 6.95
N TYR A 51 3.59 7.05 8.25
CA TYR A 51 2.51 6.44 9.03
C TYR A 51 1.57 7.53 9.51
N ASN A 52 0.26 7.30 9.42
CA ASN A 52 -0.71 8.17 10.06
C ASN A 52 -0.44 8.24 11.58
N THR A 53 -0.44 9.44 12.18
CA THR A 53 -0.08 9.64 13.59
C THR A 53 -0.92 8.78 14.53
N SER A 54 -2.23 8.70 14.30
CA SER A 54 -3.14 7.91 15.14
C SER A 54 -2.88 6.41 15.02
N PHE A 55 -2.51 5.93 13.83
CA PHE A 55 -2.09 4.55 13.61
C PHE A 55 -0.79 4.25 14.36
N LEU A 56 0.21 5.13 14.23
CA LEU A 56 1.52 4.95 14.85
C LEU A 56 1.44 4.95 16.37
N GLN A 57 0.66 5.86 16.97
CA GLN A 57 0.43 5.90 18.42
C GLN A 57 -0.22 4.63 18.94
N LYS A 58 -1.24 4.11 18.24
CA LYS A 58 -1.86 2.82 18.58
C LYS A 58 -0.85 1.68 18.51
N LYS A 59 -0.05 1.63 17.44
CA LYS A 59 0.97 0.60 17.26
C LYS A 59 2.05 0.66 18.33
N TRP A 60 2.48 1.85 18.70
CA TRP A 60 3.44 2.07 19.77
C TRP A 60 2.98 1.43 21.09
N GLN A 61 1.74 1.71 21.50
CA GLN A 61 1.19 1.10 22.71
C GLN A 61 1.00 -0.41 22.57
N SER A 62 0.50 -0.89 21.42
CA SER A 62 0.34 -2.33 21.18
C SER A 62 1.67 -3.09 21.26
N PHE A 63 2.74 -2.54 20.68
CA PHE A 63 4.06 -3.15 20.69
C PHE A 63 4.59 -3.26 22.11
N LYS A 64 4.63 -2.14 22.86
CA LYS A 64 5.08 -2.14 24.25
C LYS A 64 4.30 -3.12 25.14
N ASN A 65 2.97 -3.15 25.00
CA ASN A 65 2.13 -4.06 25.78
C ASN A 65 2.35 -5.53 25.43
N LEU A 66 2.55 -5.85 24.14
CA LEU A 66 2.80 -7.22 23.69
C LEU A 66 4.14 -7.75 24.20
N HIS A 67 5.15 -6.87 24.27
CA HIS A 67 6.51 -7.23 24.67
C HIS A 67 6.80 -7.01 26.16
N GLY A 68 5.91 -6.30 26.89
CA GLY A 68 6.10 -5.99 28.31
C GLY A 68 7.26 -5.02 28.58
N ILE A 69 7.50 -4.07 27.66
CA ILE A 69 8.65 -3.17 27.67
C ILE A 69 8.26 -1.69 27.79
N THR A 70 9.20 -0.87 28.24
CA THR A 70 9.10 0.60 28.32
C THR A 70 9.45 1.28 26.99
N ASP A 71 9.31 2.61 26.92
CA ASP A 71 9.60 3.39 25.72
C ASP A 71 11.09 3.32 25.33
N GLU A 72 11.99 3.31 26.31
CA GLU A 72 13.44 3.32 26.14
C GLU A 72 13.99 1.96 25.67
N GLU A 73 13.23 0.89 25.88
CA GLU A 73 13.59 -0.49 25.53
C GLU A 73 13.14 -0.87 24.11
N VAL A 74 12.36 -0.02 23.43
CA VAL A 74 11.87 -0.31 22.08
C VAL A 74 13.03 -0.31 21.07
N ASN A 75 13.25 -1.45 20.42
CA ASN A 75 14.11 -1.52 19.25
C ASN A 75 13.40 -0.87 18.04
N PRO A 76 13.95 0.21 17.45
CA PRO A 76 13.28 0.89 16.34
C PRO A 76 13.07 0.02 15.09
N ARG A 77 13.98 -0.92 14.83
CA ARG A 77 13.89 -1.83 13.66
C ARG A 77 12.76 -2.84 13.82
N GLU A 78 12.68 -3.45 14.99
CA GLU A 78 11.61 -4.41 15.30
C GLU A 78 10.24 -3.73 15.32
N PHE A 79 10.17 -2.52 15.90
CA PHE A 79 8.96 -1.73 15.88
C PHE A 79 8.54 -1.33 14.45
N ALA A 80 9.49 -0.93 13.60
CA ALA A 80 9.20 -0.60 12.20
C ALA A 80 8.66 -1.80 11.44
N LEU A 81 9.23 -3.00 11.65
CA LEU A 81 8.76 -4.25 11.05
C LEU A 81 7.34 -4.59 11.52
N PHE A 82 7.10 -4.55 12.82
CA PHE A 82 5.78 -4.76 13.41
C PHE A 82 4.72 -3.80 12.84
N CYS A 83 5.09 -2.53 12.66
CA CYS A 83 4.20 -1.54 12.05
C CYS A 83 3.95 -1.82 10.57
N PHE A 84 4.98 -2.24 9.83
CA PHE A 84 4.91 -2.44 8.39
C PHE A 84 3.95 -3.57 8.01
N GLU A 85 4.01 -4.71 8.71
CA GLU A 85 3.13 -5.84 8.46
C GLU A 85 1.65 -5.45 8.53
N ASP A 86 1.27 -4.71 9.57
CA ASP A 86 -0.11 -4.27 9.74
C ASP A 86 -0.48 -3.09 8.85
N LEU A 87 0.51 -2.29 8.43
CA LEU A 87 0.29 -1.21 7.46
C LEU A 87 -0.11 -1.77 6.08
N LEU A 88 0.48 -2.89 5.65
CA LEU A 88 0.08 -3.56 4.41
C LEU A 88 -1.41 -3.94 4.44
N LYS A 89 -1.85 -4.55 5.55
CA LYS A 89 -3.25 -4.94 5.76
C LYS A 89 -4.18 -3.73 5.83
N HIS A 90 -3.77 -2.65 6.51
CA HIS A 90 -4.54 -1.42 6.61
C HIS A 90 -4.75 -0.76 5.25
N ARG A 91 -3.70 -0.71 4.42
CA ARG A 91 -3.73 -0.01 3.13
C ARG A 91 -4.41 -0.79 2.01
N ALA A 92 -4.34 -2.12 2.04
CA ALA A 92 -4.94 -2.98 1.02
C ALA A 92 -6.40 -2.64 0.67
N PRO A 93 -7.35 -2.52 1.63
CA PRO A 93 -8.73 -2.16 1.31
C PRO A 93 -8.87 -0.73 0.76
N ILE A 94 -8.03 0.21 1.19
CA ILE A 94 -8.06 1.60 0.70
C ILE A 94 -7.60 1.65 -0.76
N TYR A 95 -6.47 1.01 -1.08
CA TYR A 95 -5.98 0.92 -2.45
C TYR A 95 -6.98 0.23 -3.37
N LYS A 96 -7.60 -0.87 -2.91
CA LYS A 96 -8.66 -1.53 -3.66
C LYS A 96 -9.80 -0.55 -3.97
N LYS A 97 -10.21 0.26 -2.99
CA LYS A 97 -11.29 1.24 -3.19
C LYS A 97 -10.92 2.37 -4.13
N ILE A 98 -9.67 2.85 -4.08
CA ILE A 98 -9.13 3.80 -5.04
C ILE A 98 -9.26 3.21 -6.46
N ALA A 99 -8.77 1.99 -6.68
CA ALA A 99 -8.84 1.37 -8.00
C ALA A 99 -10.29 1.12 -8.46
N GLU A 100 -11.15 0.59 -7.59
CA GLU A 100 -12.58 0.37 -7.89
C GLU A 100 -13.27 1.63 -8.40
N ASN A 101 -13.02 2.78 -7.76
CA ASN A 101 -13.75 4.02 -8.03
C ASN A 101 -13.04 4.96 -9.02
N TRP A 102 -11.70 4.90 -9.12
CA TRP A 102 -10.89 5.93 -9.78
C TRP A 102 -9.86 5.38 -10.77
N GLY A 103 -9.78 4.06 -10.97
CA GLY A 103 -8.77 3.46 -11.82
C GLY A 103 -9.08 2.03 -12.23
N ILE A 104 -8.01 1.25 -12.35
CA ILE A 104 -8.03 -0.18 -12.68
C ILE A 104 -7.16 -0.98 -11.70
N SER A 105 -7.37 -2.29 -11.66
CA SER A 105 -6.50 -3.23 -10.93
C SER A 105 -5.91 -4.24 -11.88
N ILE A 106 -4.62 -4.52 -11.74
CA ILE A 106 -3.91 -5.60 -12.44
C ILE A 106 -3.26 -6.51 -11.41
N GLN A 107 -3.09 -7.80 -11.70
CA GLN A 107 -2.42 -8.71 -10.77
C GLN A 107 -0.90 -8.51 -10.80
N ALA A 108 -0.27 -8.59 -9.63
CA ALA A 108 1.20 -8.52 -9.51
C ALA A 108 1.92 -9.59 -10.34
N ASP A 109 1.33 -10.78 -10.44
CA ASP A 109 1.85 -11.87 -11.28
C ASP A 109 1.83 -11.52 -12.78
N ASP A 110 0.87 -10.73 -13.25
CA ASP A 110 0.78 -10.37 -14.67
C ASP A 110 1.76 -9.28 -15.05
N ILE A 111 1.91 -8.25 -14.21
CA ILE A 111 2.91 -7.22 -14.47
C ILE A 111 4.35 -7.76 -14.39
N SER A 112 4.60 -8.79 -13.58
CA SER A 112 5.91 -9.45 -13.54
C SER A 112 6.32 -10.15 -14.84
N LYS A 113 5.36 -10.43 -15.74
CA LYS A 113 5.60 -11.06 -17.04
C LYS A 113 5.86 -10.05 -18.16
N VAL A 114 5.66 -8.76 -17.90
CA VAL A 114 5.88 -7.68 -18.88
C VAL A 114 7.38 -7.59 -19.19
N ARG A 115 7.75 -7.72 -20.47
CA ARG A 115 9.15 -7.67 -20.91
C ARG A 115 9.49 -6.39 -21.64
N ASP A 116 8.51 -5.79 -22.30
CA ASP A 116 8.67 -4.61 -23.13
C ASP A 116 7.43 -3.70 -23.09
N GLU A 117 7.51 -2.60 -23.84
CA GLU A 117 6.44 -1.62 -23.97
C GLU A 117 5.13 -2.24 -24.49
N LYS A 118 5.23 -3.18 -25.43
CA LYS A 118 4.05 -3.79 -26.06
C LYS A 118 3.29 -4.64 -25.04
N ASP A 119 3.98 -5.50 -24.29
CA ASP A 119 3.39 -6.30 -23.22
C ASP A 119 2.69 -5.40 -22.18
N PHE A 120 3.29 -4.25 -21.84
CA PHE A 120 2.70 -3.30 -20.89
C PHE A 120 1.43 -2.64 -21.43
N ILE A 121 1.45 -2.14 -22.67
CA ILE A 121 0.28 -1.51 -23.30
C ILE A 121 -0.88 -2.50 -23.42
N GLU A 122 -0.61 -3.75 -23.81
CA GLU A 122 -1.62 -4.81 -23.89
C GLU A 122 -2.24 -5.08 -22.50
N LEU A 123 -1.40 -5.30 -21.47
CA LEU A 123 -1.87 -5.54 -20.11
C LEU A 123 -2.77 -4.41 -19.57
N ILE A 124 -2.38 -3.16 -19.80
CA ILE A 124 -3.18 -2.00 -19.37
C ILE A 124 -4.50 -1.94 -20.15
N SER A 125 -4.44 -2.10 -21.47
CA SER A 125 -5.62 -2.01 -22.35
C SER A 125 -6.68 -3.05 -22.01
N ASP A 126 -6.26 -4.29 -21.72
CA ASP A 126 -7.16 -5.39 -21.36
C ASP A 126 -7.90 -5.16 -20.02
N ASN A 127 -7.38 -4.28 -19.17
CA ASN A 127 -7.94 -3.97 -17.85
C ASN A 127 -8.69 -2.64 -17.80
N LEU A 128 -8.76 -1.88 -18.91
CA LEU A 128 -9.59 -0.68 -18.98
C LEU A 128 -11.08 -1.04 -18.90
N LYS A 129 -11.84 -0.28 -18.11
CA LYS A 129 -13.30 -0.44 -18.01
C LYS A 129 -13.92 -0.15 -19.38
N LYS A 130 -14.76 -1.07 -19.87
CA LYS A 130 -15.59 -0.85 -21.08
C LYS A 130 -16.71 0.14 -20.80
#